data_AF-A0A4R4Q2X9-F1
#
_entry.id   AF-A0A4R4Q2X9-F1
#
_cell.length_a   1.000
_cell.length_b   1.000
_cell.length_c   1.000
_cell.angle_alpha   90.00
_cell.angle_beta   90.00
_cell.angle_gamma   90.00
#
_symmetry.space_group_name_H-M   'P 1'
#
loop_
_entity.id
_entity.type
_entity.pdbx_description
1 polymer ?
#
loop_
_entity_poly.entity_id
_entity_poly.type
_entity_poly.pdbx_seq_one_letter_code
_entity_poly.pdbx_strand_id
1 'polypeptide(L)'
;MTRYRRTYRNVDGQRIEGIWRHVFTQNMDTYFLTDLVIYADGAIDCGTGGLTDLDGLAEQLRRGRVTTTLKEGARVSAHHLAGWRFTEPRSAINAETLLGEVADEIDRLNDRPDSTARCLQAVTTYLADPTEDNRRTVRERYLAIPEHLRVYALGDMDRKDAPLRILITELGEPRHGWPNGPVVTEQKRAEAIAYFREREIAIATWDARVPADGPEHPMQPTLTIPKAVYPRGWPDPPGVEVLQNDYPAAITVGASSYPSVTHAYWALSTPDPHWHDQIAAAPRGYDAGKLAEQAPRRADWALARLAVMTILLRAKYTQHTQIAQTLLASGDARVIYVDFDSAYWSVGSERATNWIGRLLEVIRSELAAAEAGIPLPAIHANGSSGSPGTQGPTCEDGAPGPSGSP
;
A
#
# COMPACT_ATOMS: atom_id res chain seq x y z
N MET A 1 14.14 0.15 -11.13
CA MET A 1 14.27 1.62 -11.13
C MET A 1 13.40 2.21 -10.02
N THR A 2 13.85 3.33 -9.45
CA THR A 2 13.62 3.77 -8.06
C THR A 2 12.16 4.17 -7.79
N ARG A 3 11.42 3.33 -7.04
CA ARG A 3 10.01 3.55 -6.62
C ARG A 3 9.75 4.78 -5.71
N TYR A 4 10.75 5.62 -5.46
CA TYR A 4 10.73 6.64 -4.39
C TYR A 4 10.77 8.11 -4.84
N ARG A 5 10.70 8.40 -6.15
CA ARG A 5 10.70 9.79 -6.66
C ARG A 5 9.33 10.18 -7.21
N ARG A 6 8.29 10.13 -6.37
CA ARG A 6 6.94 10.56 -6.75
C ARG A 6 6.77 12.06 -6.55
N THR A 7 5.93 12.66 -7.37
CA THR A 7 5.45 14.03 -7.25
C THR A 7 4.04 14.12 -7.85
N TYR A 8 3.41 15.28 -7.78
CA TYR A 8 2.15 15.52 -8.45
C TYR A 8 2.01 17.01 -8.80
N ARG A 9 1.06 17.31 -9.69
CA ARG A 9 0.60 18.67 -9.94
C ARG A 9 -0.92 18.71 -9.95
N ASN A 10 -1.51 19.86 -9.61
CA ASN A 10 -2.95 20.07 -9.74
C ASN A 10 -3.22 20.85 -11.03
N VAL A 11 -4.09 20.33 -11.88
CA VAL A 11 -4.56 20.96 -13.13
C VAL A 11 -6.09 20.95 -13.08
N ASP A 12 -6.70 22.14 -13.08
CA ASP A 12 -8.16 22.31 -13.03
C ASP A 12 -8.87 21.53 -11.90
N GLY A 13 -8.23 21.42 -10.74
CA GLY A 13 -8.73 20.69 -9.58
C GLY A 13 -8.52 19.17 -9.62
N GLN A 14 -7.95 18.64 -10.71
CA GLN A 14 -7.53 17.25 -10.81
C GLN A 14 -6.05 17.10 -10.44
N ARG A 15 -5.76 16.08 -9.62
CA ARG A 15 -4.40 15.68 -9.29
C ARG A 15 -3.82 14.81 -10.40
N ILE A 16 -2.71 15.25 -10.99
CA ILE A 16 -1.93 14.52 -11.98
C ILE A 16 -0.67 13.99 -11.32
N GLU A 17 -0.54 12.66 -11.24
CA GLU A 17 0.65 12.02 -10.71
C GLU A 17 1.86 12.26 -11.61
N GLY A 18 3.04 12.28 -11.01
CA GLY A 18 4.29 12.39 -11.72
C GLY A 18 5.45 11.76 -10.95
N ILE A 19 6.59 11.77 -11.61
CA ILE A 19 7.87 11.40 -11.03
C ILE A 19 8.93 12.43 -11.38
N TRP A 20 10.11 12.31 -10.80
CA TRP A 20 11.23 13.16 -11.17
C TRP A 20 12.57 12.42 -11.13
N ARG A 21 13.55 12.96 -11.85
CA ARG A 21 14.95 12.49 -11.86
C ARG A 21 15.89 13.66 -12.09
N HIS A 22 17.16 13.50 -11.72
CA HIS A 22 18.16 14.51 -12.06
C HIS A 22 18.59 14.42 -13.53
N VAL A 23 18.83 15.59 -14.12
CA VAL A 23 19.48 15.80 -15.41
C VAL A 23 20.44 16.99 -15.31
N PHE A 24 21.31 17.15 -16.31
CA PHE A 24 22.07 18.38 -16.49
C PHE A 24 21.41 19.25 -17.53
N THR A 25 21.26 20.54 -17.22
CA THR A 25 20.98 21.58 -18.21
C THR A 25 22.22 22.42 -18.45
N GLN A 26 22.38 22.91 -19.67
CA GLN A 26 23.51 23.77 -20.04
C GLN A 26 23.02 25.19 -20.32
N ASN A 27 23.68 26.15 -19.69
CA ASN A 27 23.57 27.57 -20.05
C ASN A 27 24.98 28.16 -20.19
N MET A 28 25.33 28.55 -21.42
CA MET A 28 26.68 28.95 -21.81
C MET A 28 27.72 27.87 -21.42
N ASP A 29 28.75 28.23 -20.65
CA ASP A 29 29.81 27.31 -20.17
C ASP A 29 29.54 26.71 -18.78
N THR A 30 28.31 26.83 -18.27
CA THR A 30 27.91 26.28 -16.96
C THR A 30 26.82 25.23 -17.10
N TYR A 31 27.04 24.09 -16.43
CA TYR A 31 26.08 23.02 -16.28
C TYR A 31 25.33 23.17 -14.95
N PHE A 32 24.03 22.93 -14.96
CA PHE A 32 23.18 22.97 -13.79
C PHE A 32 22.61 21.58 -13.55
N LEU A 33 22.84 21.03 -12.37
CA LEU A 33 22.13 19.83 -11.93
C LEU A 33 20.71 20.26 -11.53
N THR A 34 19.72 19.78 -12.28
CA THR A 34 18.30 20.12 -12.07
C THR A 34 17.44 18.87 -12.09
N ASP A 35 16.21 19.02 -11.64
CA ASP A 35 15.20 17.97 -11.73
C ASP A 35 14.48 18.05 -13.08
N LEU A 36 14.39 16.91 -13.74
CA LEU A 36 13.46 16.62 -14.83
C LEU A 36 12.22 15.99 -14.18
N VAL A 37 11.10 16.68 -14.26
CA VAL A 37 9.81 16.21 -13.73
C VAL A 37 8.96 15.71 -14.88
N ILE A 38 8.32 14.56 -14.72
CA ILE A 38 7.55 13.87 -15.76
C ILE A 38 6.17 13.56 -15.18
N TYR A 39 5.11 14.01 -15.85
CA TYR A 39 3.73 13.84 -15.40
C TYR A 39 2.97 12.83 -16.27
N ALA A 40 1.93 12.23 -15.69
CA ALA A 40 1.12 11.21 -16.35
C ALA A 40 0.47 11.72 -17.65
N ASP A 41 0.09 12.99 -17.71
CA ASP A 41 -0.48 13.60 -18.92
C ASP A 41 0.56 13.94 -20.01
N GLY A 42 1.82 13.52 -19.84
CA GLY A 42 2.89 13.74 -20.80
C GLY A 42 3.56 15.11 -20.69
N ALA A 43 3.13 15.97 -19.76
CA ALA A 43 3.85 17.19 -19.46
C ALA A 43 5.17 16.90 -18.76
N ILE A 44 6.21 17.64 -19.13
CA ILE A 44 7.57 17.47 -18.67
C ILE A 44 8.13 18.84 -18.27
N ASP A 45 8.65 18.96 -17.05
CA ASP A 45 9.45 20.12 -16.64
C ASP A 45 10.93 19.78 -16.75
N CYS A 46 11.67 20.47 -17.60
CA CYS A 46 13.10 20.27 -17.80
C CYS A 46 13.98 21.15 -16.91
N GLY A 47 13.39 22.00 -16.05
CA GLY A 47 14.12 23.03 -15.31
C GLY A 47 14.63 24.17 -16.20
N THR A 48 14.09 24.31 -17.42
CA THR A 48 14.49 25.34 -18.41
C THR A 48 13.45 26.47 -18.58
N GLY A 49 12.50 26.59 -17.66
CA GLY A 49 11.51 27.67 -17.64
C GLY A 49 10.24 27.36 -18.42
N GLY A 50 9.46 26.37 -17.96
CA GLY A 50 8.15 26.02 -18.49
C GLY A 50 7.99 24.52 -18.72
N LEU A 51 6.74 24.09 -18.90
CA LEU A 51 6.41 22.72 -19.27
C LEU A 51 6.54 22.50 -20.77
N THR A 52 6.93 21.29 -21.14
CA THR A 52 7.04 20.80 -22.51
C THR A 52 6.45 19.39 -22.62
N ASP A 53 6.36 18.84 -23.82
CA ASP A 53 6.07 17.43 -24.09
C ASP A 53 7.35 16.68 -24.50
N LEU A 54 7.21 15.40 -24.88
CA LEU A 54 8.31 14.55 -25.35
C LEU A 54 9.05 15.14 -26.56
N ASP A 55 8.33 15.71 -27.52
CA ASP A 55 8.94 16.32 -28.72
C ASP A 55 9.75 17.55 -28.33
N GLY A 56 9.24 18.39 -27.43
CA GLY A 56 9.98 19.52 -26.94
C GLY A 56 11.17 19.10 -26.05
N LEU A 57 11.08 18.03 -25.25
CA LEU A 57 12.26 17.46 -24.58
C LEU A 57 13.32 17.01 -25.61
N ALA A 58 12.90 16.35 -26.69
CA ALA A 58 13.81 15.93 -27.75
C ALA A 58 14.51 17.13 -28.39
N GLU A 59 13.78 18.22 -28.63
CA GLU A 59 14.35 19.47 -29.14
C GLU A 59 15.32 20.13 -28.15
N GLN A 60 15.01 20.11 -26.85
CA GLN A 60 15.91 20.63 -25.81
C GLN A 60 17.22 19.84 -25.74
N LEU A 61 17.14 18.51 -25.88
CA LEU A 61 18.30 17.61 -25.96
C LEU A 61 19.12 17.88 -27.21
N ARG A 62 18.47 18.04 -28.37
CA ARG A 62 19.14 18.36 -29.64
C ARG A 62 19.86 19.71 -29.59
N ARG A 63 19.30 20.69 -28.88
CA ARG A 63 19.92 22.02 -28.66
C ARG A 63 20.98 22.02 -27.55
N GLY A 64 21.16 20.91 -26.84
CA GLY A 64 22.08 20.81 -25.70
C GLY A 64 21.62 21.56 -24.45
N ARG A 65 20.39 22.09 -24.41
CA ARG A 65 19.84 22.80 -23.24
C ARG A 65 19.58 21.84 -22.09
N VAL A 66 18.98 20.68 -22.37
CA VAL A 66 19.11 19.48 -21.54
C VAL A 66 20.23 18.67 -22.19
N THR A 67 21.15 18.10 -21.42
CA THR A 67 22.29 17.41 -22.01
C THR A 67 22.71 16.19 -21.23
N THR A 68 23.10 15.17 -21.98
CA THR A 68 23.78 13.96 -21.49
C THR A 68 25.26 13.97 -21.87
N THR A 69 25.75 15.02 -22.56
CA THR A 69 27.15 15.17 -22.96
C THR A 69 27.83 16.20 -22.07
N LEU A 70 28.81 15.76 -21.29
CA LEU A 70 29.48 16.55 -20.26
C LEU A 70 30.89 16.95 -20.73
N LYS A 71 31.22 18.24 -20.62
CA LYS A 71 32.50 18.79 -21.08
C LYS A 71 33.55 18.82 -19.94
N GLU A 72 34.74 18.30 -20.22
CA GLU A 72 35.90 18.34 -19.32
C GLU A 72 36.17 19.77 -18.83
N GLY A 73 36.42 19.93 -17.53
CA GLY A 73 36.72 21.22 -16.91
C GLY A 73 35.55 22.22 -16.85
N ALA A 74 34.37 21.90 -17.39
CA ALA A 74 33.22 22.81 -17.33
C ALA A 74 32.74 23.02 -15.90
N ARG A 75 32.20 24.21 -15.61
CA ARG A 75 31.66 24.54 -14.29
C ARG A 75 30.31 23.89 -14.11
N VAL A 76 30.06 23.33 -12.94
CA VAL A 76 28.82 22.70 -12.54
C VAL A 76 28.26 23.40 -11.32
N SER A 77 26.95 23.53 -11.26
CA SER A 77 26.21 24.08 -10.14
C SER A 77 25.05 23.17 -9.79
N ALA A 78 25.00 22.69 -8.55
CA ALA A 78 23.79 22.16 -7.92
C ALA A 78 23.25 23.23 -6.98
N HIS A 79 22.07 23.77 -7.30
CA HIS A 79 21.50 24.92 -6.62
C HIS A 79 21.36 24.69 -5.10
N HIS A 80 21.80 25.66 -4.29
CA HIS A 80 21.89 25.58 -2.82
C HIS A 80 22.68 24.40 -2.23
N LEU A 81 23.39 23.63 -3.05
CA LEU A 81 24.13 22.46 -2.60
C LEU A 81 25.64 22.64 -2.78
N ALA A 82 26.11 22.78 -4.01
CA ALA A 82 27.54 22.84 -4.32
C ALA A 82 27.81 23.36 -5.73
N GLY A 83 29.05 23.81 -5.96
CA GLY A 83 29.59 24.05 -7.29
C GLY A 83 30.95 23.38 -7.45
N TRP A 84 31.21 22.80 -8.62
CA TRP A 84 32.45 22.09 -8.91
C TRP A 84 32.83 22.19 -10.39
N ARG A 85 33.92 21.54 -10.79
CA ARG A 85 34.28 21.35 -12.20
C ARG A 85 34.32 19.86 -12.51
N PHE A 86 33.92 19.49 -13.71
CA PHE A 86 34.07 18.11 -14.15
C PHE A 86 35.54 17.74 -14.33
N THR A 87 35.88 16.51 -13.94
CA THR A 87 37.14 15.82 -14.25
C THR A 87 36.79 14.42 -14.73
N GLU A 88 37.22 14.09 -15.95
CA GLU A 88 36.93 12.85 -16.67
C GLU A 88 35.44 12.45 -16.63
N PRO A 89 34.50 13.34 -17.01
CA PRO A 89 33.09 13.06 -16.85
C PRO A 89 32.66 11.92 -17.78
N ARG A 90 31.83 11.01 -17.23
CA ARG A 90 31.23 9.91 -17.97
C ARG A 90 29.72 9.94 -17.82
N SER A 91 29.03 9.72 -18.93
CA SER A 91 27.58 9.62 -18.96
C SER A 91 27.18 8.17 -19.17
N ALA A 92 26.31 7.67 -18.29
CA ALA A 92 25.77 6.32 -18.38
C ALA A 92 24.66 6.20 -19.44
N ILE A 93 24.11 7.33 -19.89
CA ILE A 93 23.01 7.42 -20.85
C ILE A 93 23.33 8.49 -21.90
N ASN A 94 22.71 8.37 -23.07
CA ASN A 94 22.71 9.38 -24.12
C ASN A 94 21.31 9.99 -24.31
N ALA A 95 21.17 10.98 -25.19
CA ALA A 95 19.92 11.69 -25.42
C ALA A 95 18.76 10.76 -25.85
N GLU A 96 19.02 9.82 -26.76
CA GLU A 96 18.02 8.86 -27.25
C GLU A 96 17.53 7.94 -26.12
N THR A 97 18.45 7.39 -25.32
CA THR A 97 18.08 6.53 -24.20
C THR A 97 17.32 7.28 -23.10
N LEU A 98 17.66 8.55 -22.83
CA LEU A 98 16.92 9.38 -21.89
C LEU A 98 15.48 9.63 -22.38
N LEU A 99 15.31 9.93 -23.67
CA LEU A 99 13.98 10.09 -24.26
C LEU A 99 13.14 8.82 -24.14
N GLY A 100 13.73 7.66 -24.45
CA GLY A 100 13.07 6.37 -24.28
C GLY A 100 12.68 6.07 -22.83
N GLU A 101 13.55 6.38 -21.87
CA GLU A 101 13.23 6.26 -20.45
C GLU A 101 12.04 7.16 -20.04
N VAL A 102 12.01 8.42 -20.51
CA VAL A 102 10.92 9.35 -20.19
C VAL A 102 9.59 8.88 -20.79
N ALA A 103 9.61 8.39 -22.03
CA ALA A 103 8.42 7.81 -22.66
C ALA A 103 7.88 6.60 -21.88
N ASP A 104 8.78 5.71 -21.45
CA ASP A 104 8.43 4.56 -20.63
C ASP A 104 7.84 4.97 -19.26
N GLU A 105 8.32 6.05 -18.65
CA GLU A 105 7.75 6.56 -17.40
C GLU A 105 6.35 7.15 -17.58
N ILE A 106 6.10 7.84 -18.70
CA ILE A 106 4.75 8.30 -19.04
C ILE A 106 3.81 7.09 -19.21
N ASP A 107 4.26 6.03 -19.88
CA ASP A 107 3.47 4.80 -20.00
C ASP A 107 3.16 4.17 -18.64
N ARG A 108 4.18 4.03 -17.78
CA ARG A 108 4.00 3.50 -16.42
C ARG A 108 3.05 4.33 -15.57
N LEU A 109 3.11 5.66 -15.66
CA LEU A 109 2.20 6.56 -14.94
C LEU A 109 0.74 6.43 -15.39
N ASN A 110 0.48 5.87 -16.57
CA ASN A 110 -0.86 5.64 -17.11
C ASN A 110 -1.28 4.16 -17.08
N ASP A 111 -0.57 3.31 -16.33
CA ASP A 111 -0.80 1.86 -16.29
C ASP A 111 -0.75 1.20 -17.70
N ARG A 112 0.01 1.79 -18.63
CA ARG A 112 0.26 1.25 -19.97
C ARG A 112 1.55 0.45 -19.98
N PRO A 113 1.68 -0.58 -20.84
CA PRO A 113 2.91 -1.36 -20.93
C PRO A 113 4.05 -0.48 -21.44
N ASP A 114 5.17 -0.41 -20.71
CA ASP A 114 6.40 0.23 -21.16
C ASP A 114 7.11 -0.56 -22.28
N SER A 115 8.25 -0.06 -22.78
CA SER A 115 9.01 -0.70 -23.86
C SER A 115 9.38 -2.16 -23.55
N THR A 116 9.74 -2.46 -22.30
CA THR A 116 10.10 -3.82 -21.87
C THR A 116 8.87 -4.72 -21.85
N ALA A 117 7.76 -4.26 -21.26
CA ALA A 117 6.50 -4.99 -21.23
C ALA A 117 5.99 -5.28 -22.66
N ARG A 118 6.06 -4.30 -23.58
CA ARG A 118 5.71 -4.47 -24.99
C ARG A 118 6.60 -5.51 -25.69
N CYS A 119 7.91 -5.53 -25.40
CA CYS A 119 8.80 -6.56 -25.92
C CYS A 119 8.43 -7.95 -25.42
N LEU A 120 8.10 -8.10 -24.13
CA LEU A 120 7.69 -9.39 -23.57
C LEU A 120 6.34 -9.85 -24.12
N GLN A 121 5.39 -8.94 -24.35
CA GLN A 121 4.15 -9.25 -25.05
C GLN A 121 4.40 -9.79 -26.46
N ALA A 122 5.32 -9.16 -27.21
CA ALA A 122 5.72 -9.65 -28.53
C ALA A 122 6.38 -11.04 -28.45
N VAL A 123 7.14 -11.34 -27.39
CA VAL A 123 7.68 -12.68 -27.16
C VAL A 123 6.55 -13.69 -26.95
N THR A 124 5.56 -13.39 -26.11
CA THR A 124 4.39 -14.26 -25.93
C THR A 124 3.65 -14.50 -27.25
N THR A 125 3.45 -13.47 -28.08
CA THR A 125 2.88 -13.63 -29.44
C THR A 125 3.72 -14.57 -30.31
N TYR A 126 5.05 -14.40 -30.29
CA TYR A 126 5.97 -15.27 -31.03
C TYR A 126 5.97 -16.72 -30.51
N LEU A 127 5.83 -16.95 -29.20
CA LEU A 127 5.77 -18.30 -28.64
C LEU A 127 4.48 -19.04 -29.02
N ALA A 128 3.38 -18.30 -29.16
CA ALA A 128 2.09 -18.83 -29.62
C ALA A 128 2.09 -19.14 -31.13
N ASP A 129 2.73 -18.30 -31.93
CA ASP A 129 2.88 -18.46 -33.38
C ASP A 129 4.31 -18.11 -33.83
N PRO A 130 5.22 -19.11 -33.94
CA PRO A 130 6.66 -18.88 -34.13
C PRO A 130 7.04 -18.59 -35.59
N THR A 131 6.35 -17.62 -36.20
CA THR A 131 6.66 -17.11 -37.53
C THR A 131 7.85 -16.15 -37.51
N GLU A 132 8.49 -16.01 -38.67
CA GLU A 132 9.60 -15.07 -38.85
C GLU A 132 9.15 -13.60 -38.70
N ASP A 133 7.93 -13.27 -39.08
CA ASP A 133 7.36 -11.93 -38.89
C ASP A 133 7.14 -11.60 -37.41
N ASN A 134 6.63 -12.56 -36.62
CA ASN A 134 6.50 -12.39 -35.17
C ASN A 134 7.89 -12.26 -34.51
N ARG A 135 8.90 -13.01 -34.97
CA ARG A 135 10.28 -12.88 -34.48
C ARG A 135 10.89 -11.51 -34.79
N ARG A 136 10.64 -10.97 -35.99
CA ARG A 136 11.05 -9.60 -36.37
C ARG A 136 10.35 -8.55 -35.53
N THR A 137 9.09 -8.79 -35.17
CA THR A 137 8.36 -7.93 -34.22
C THR A 137 9.02 -7.95 -32.85
N VAL A 138 9.44 -9.11 -32.33
CA VAL A 138 10.25 -9.18 -31.09
C VAL A 138 11.53 -8.37 -31.23
N ARG A 139 12.22 -8.47 -32.37
CA ARG A 139 13.44 -7.70 -32.64
C ARG A 139 13.19 -6.20 -32.61
N GLU A 140 12.16 -5.72 -33.29
CA GLU A 140 11.77 -4.31 -33.30
C GLU A 140 11.49 -3.82 -31.87
N ARG A 141 10.68 -4.56 -31.10
CA ARG A 141 10.32 -4.18 -29.73
C ARG A 141 11.52 -4.23 -28.77
N TYR A 142 12.41 -5.20 -28.92
CA TYR A 142 13.65 -5.27 -28.14
C TYR A 142 14.55 -4.06 -28.41
N LEU A 143 14.69 -3.66 -29.69
CA LEU A 143 15.51 -2.50 -30.06
C LEU A 143 14.88 -1.18 -29.61
N ALA A 144 13.56 -1.11 -29.42
CA ALA A 144 12.89 0.04 -28.85
C ALA A 144 13.13 0.23 -27.34
N ILE A 145 13.55 -0.82 -26.62
CA ILE A 145 13.96 -0.68 -25.21
C ILE A 145 15.24 0.17 -25.14
N PRO A 146 15.32 1.19 -24.25
CA PRO A 146 16.55 1.95 -24.03
C PRO A 146 17.74 1.02 -23.82
N GLU A 147 18.83 1.26 -24.56
CA GLU A 147 19.94 0.30 -24.69
C GLU A 147 20.48 -0.20 -23.34
N HIS A 148 20.70 0.72 -22.40
CA HIS A 148 21.23 0.42 -21.07
C HIS A 148 20.24 -0.34 -20.16
N LEU A 149 18.96 -0.43 -20.55
CA LEU A 149 17.92 -1.19 -19.84
C LEU A 149 17.67 -2.57 -20.41
N ARG A 150 18.07 -2.84 -21.66
CA ARG A 150 17.86 -4.14 -22.31
C ARG A 150 18.36 -5.29 -21.46
N VAL A 151 19.54 -5.15 -20.87
CA VAL A 151 20.17 -6.16 -19.99
C VAL A 151 19.31 -6.57 -18.79
N TYR A 152 18.39 -5.70 -18.35
CA TYR A 152 17.49 -5.93 -17.23
C TYR A 152 16.08 -6.35 -17.66
N ALA A 153 15.79 -6.44 -18.96
CA ALA A 153 14.44 -6.65 -19.49
C ALA A 153 13.76 -7.93 -18.97
N LEU A 154 14.54 -8.96 -18.63
CA LEU A 154 14.02 -10.24 -18.11
C LEU A 154 13.94 -10.29 -16.57
N GLY A 155 14.61 -9.36 -15.86
CA GLY A 155 14.77 -9.41 -14.42
C GLY A 155 15.65 -10.57 -13.90
N ASP A 156 16.27 -11.32 -14.80
CA ASP A 156 17.12 -12.47 -14.53
C ASP A 156 18.59 -12.05 -14.52
N MET A 157 19.26 -12.10 -13.37
CA MET A 157 20.65 -11.62 -13.25
C MET A 157 21.69 -12.60 -13.82
N ASP A 158 21.32 -13.88 -13.95
CA ASP A 158 22.21 -14.93 -14.45
C ASP A 158 22.21 -14.94 -15.98
N ARG A 159 21.02 -14.89 -16.59
CA ARG A 159 20.83 -14.92 -18.05
C ARG A 159 20.75 -13.53 -18.67
N LYS A 160 20.40 -12.49 -17.89
CA LYS A 160 20.23 -11.10 -18.36
C LYS A 160 19.29 -11.05 -19.56
N ASP A 161 19.70 -10.39 -20.64
CA ASP A 161 18.97 -10.31 -21.91
C ASP A 161 19.44 -11.33 -22.95
N ALA A 162 20.30 -12.28 -22.57
CA ALA A 162 20.85 -13.25 -23.52
C ALA A 162 19.76 -14.05 -24.26
N PRO A 163 18.67 -14.53 -23.62
CA PRO A 163 17.58 -15.20 -24.33
C PRO A 163 16.91 -14.31 -25.38
N LEU A 164 16.62 -13.04 -25.07
CA LEU A 164 16.07 -12.06 -26.03
C LEU A 164 17.03 -11.87 -27.21
N ARG A 165 18.31 -11.64 -26.92
CA ARG A 165 19.36 -11.44 -27.93
C ARG A 165 19.48 -12.65 -28.87
N ILE A 166 19.31 -13.87 -28.36
CA ILE A 166 19.29 -15.08 -29.19
C ILE A 166 18.07 -15.08 -30.12
N LEU A 167 16.86 -14.81 -29.60
CA LEU A 167 15.63 -14.79 -30.41
C LEU A 167 15.70 -13.78 -31.57
N ILE A 168 16.22 -12.58 -31.30
CA ILE A 168 16.24 -11.51 -32.30
C ILE A 168 17.36 -11.62 -33.33
N THR A 169 18.29 -12.57 -33.16
CA THR A 169 19.42 -12.79 -34.07
C THR A 169 19.05 -13.79 -35.16
N GLU A 170 19.46 -13.51 -36.40
CA GLU A 170 19.32 -14.45 -37.52
C GLU A 170 20.12 -15.75 -37.27
N LEU A 171 19.67 -16.85 -37.87
CA LEU A 171 20.44 -18.10 -37.78
C LEU A 171 21.77 -17.95 -38.55
N GLY A 172 22.85 -18.49 -37.99
CA GLY A 172 24.18 -18.40 -38.58
C GLY A 172 24.94 -17.12 -38.25
N GLU A 173 24.29 -16.12 -37.64
CA GLU A 173 24.93 -14.88 -37.22
C GLU A 173 25.44 -14.94 -35.76
N PRO A 174 26.49 -14.18 -35.41
CA PRO A 174 26.88 -13.96 -34.02
C PRO A 174 25.74 -13.33 -33.22
N ARG A 175 25.58 -13.76 -31.96
CA ARG A 175 24.55 -13.21 -31.05
C ARG A 175 24.55 -11.67 -31.07
N HIS A 176 23.40 -11.07 -31.34
CA HIS A 176 23.22 -9.61 -31.44
C HIS A 176 23.93 -8.88 -30.30
N GLY A 177 24.72 -7.84 -30.61
CA GLY A 177 25.53 -7.07 -29.63
C GLY A 177 26.78 -7.79 -29.11
N TRP A 178 27.14 -8.95 -29.67
CA TRP A 178 28.39 -9.66 -29.38
C TRP A 178 29.00 -10.20 -30.68
N PRO A 179 29.71 -9.35 -31.46
CA PRO A 179 30.22 -9.72 -32.79
C PRO A 179 31.17 -10.92 -32.80
N ASN A 180 32.01 -11.04 -31.77
CA ASN A 180 32.92 -12.18 -31.58
C ASN A 180 32.31 -13.27 -30.69
N GLY A 181 30.99 -13.22 -30.50
CA GLY A 181 30.24 -14.12 -29.65
C GLY A 181 29.89 -15.43 -30.34
N PRO A 182 29.23 -16.33 -29.62
CA PRO A 182 28.88 -17.63 -30.16
C PRO A 182 27.72 -17.47 -31.18
N VAL A 183 27.85 -18.14 -32.33
CA VAL A 183 26.85 -18.12 -33.41
C VAL A 183 25.51 -18.68 -32.94
N VAL A 184 24.41 -18.04 -33.36
CA VAL A 184 23.06 -18.49 -33.06
C VAL A 184 22.67 -19.63 -34.00
N THR A 185 22.49 -20.81 -33.41
CA THR A 185 22.03 -22.04 -34.09
C THR A 185 20.57 -22.31 -33.77
N GLU A 186 19.94 -23.22 -34.51
CA GLU A 186 18.57 -23.68 -34.22
C GLU A 186 18.45 -24.22 -32.79
N GLN A 187 19.45 -24.98 -32.32
CA GLN A 187 19.50 -25.47 -30.95
C GLN A 187 19.45 -24.33 -29.93
N LYS A 188 20.28 -23.29 -30.08
CA LYS A 188 20.27 -22.14 -29.15
C LYS A 188 18.95 -21.38 -29.19
N ARG A 189 18.33 -21.28 -30.37
CA ARG A 189 17.00 -20.67 -30.50
C ARG A 189 15.95 -21.50 -29.77
N ALA A 190 15.99 -22.83 -29.89
CA ALA A 190 15.12 -23.73 -29.14
C ALA A 190 15.33 -23.60 -27.62
N GLU A 191 16.58 -23.49 -27.15
CA GLU A 191 16.90 -23.25 -25.73
C GLU A 191 16.34 -21.90 -25.24
N ALA A 192 16.43 -20.83 -26.05
CA ALA A 192 15.84 -19.54 -25.71
C ALA A 192 14.31 -19.61 -25.66
N ILE A 193 13.67 -20.34 -26.58
CA ILE A 193 12.22 -20.58 -26.56
C ILE A 193 11.82 -21.35 -25.29
N ALA A 194 12.55 -22.41 -24.94
CA ALA A 194 12.31 -23.20 -23.73
C ALA A 194 12.40 -22.32 -22.47
N TYR A 195 13.41 -21.46 -22.38
CA TYR A 195 13.54 -20.48 -21.29
C TYR A 195 12.28 -19.62 -21.11
N PHE A 196 11.72 -19.08 -22.19
CA PHE A 196 10.51 -18.26 -22.09
C PHE A 196 9.27 -19.05 -21.72
N ARG A 197 9.14 -20.30 -22.20
CA ARG A 197 8.03 -21.18 -21.81
C ARG A 197 8.10 -21.58 -20.33
N GLU A 198 9.28 -21.93 -19.82
CA GLU A 198 9.50 -22.19 -18.40
C GLU A 198 9.18 -20.97 -17.55
N ARG A 199 9.55 -19.77 -18.02
CA ARG A 199 9.22 -18.51 -17.38
C ARG A 199 7.72 -18.25 -17.33
N GLU A 200 6.98 -18.49 -18.42
CA GLU A 200 5.51 -18.36 -18.44
C GLU A 200 4.83 -19.31 -17.45
N ILE A 201 5.31 -20.56 -17.35
CA ILE A 201 4.83 -21.53 -16.36
C ILE A 201 5.13 -21.07 -14.93
N ALA A 202 6.35 -20.57 -14.68
CA ALA A 202 6.76 -20.11 -13.36
C ALA A 202 5.93 -18.89 -12.90
N ILE A 203 5.66 -17.94 -13.81
CA ILE A 203 4.78 -16.79 -13.56
C ILE A 203 3.37 -17.28 -13.26
N ALA A 204 2.79 -18.14 -14.11
CA ALA A 204 1.44 -18.66 -13.89
C ALA A 204 1.32 -19.44 -12.56
N THR A 205 2.35 -20.21 -12.19
CA THR A 205 2.41 -20.94 -10.91
C THR A 205 2.47 -19.97 -9.73
N TRP A 206 3.25 -18.90 -9.86
CA TRP A 206 3.34 -17.87 -8.82
C TRP A 206 2.04 -17.07 -8.69
N ASP A 207 1.42 -16.68 -9.80
CA ASP A 207 0.16 -15.92 -9.81
C ASP A 207 -1.01 -16.77 -9.30
N ALA A 208 -1.00 -18.08 -9.55
CA ALA A 208 -1.97 -19.03 -9.00
C ALA A 208 -1.71 -19.39 -7.52
N ARG A 209 -0.57 -18.99 -6.96
CA ARG A 209 -0.26 -19.27 -5.55
C ARG A 209 -1.18 -18.46 -4.66
N VAL A 210 -2.11 -19.14 -4.00
CA VAL A 210 -2.89 -18.57 -2.89
C VAL A 210 -2.00 -18.53 -1.65
N PRO A 211 -1.73 -17.34 -1.06
CA PRO A 211 -1.07 -17.27 0.24
C PRO A 211 -1.84 -18.06 1.29
N ALA A 212 -1.14 -18.63 2.28
CA ALA A 212 -1.80 -19.38 3.37
C ALA A 212 -2.76 -18.50 4.20
N ASP A 213 -2.50 -17.19 4.23
CA ASP A 213 -3.32 -16.19 4.90
C ASP A 213 -3.43 -14.98 3.96
N GLY A 214 -4.34 -15.11 3.00
CA GLY A 214 -4.64 -14.10 2.00
C GLY A 214 -6.15 -13.82 1.99
N PRO A 215 -6.60 -12.74 1.35
CA PRO A 215 -8.02 -12.48 1.24
C PRO A 215 -8.70 -13.65 0.50
N GLU A 216 -9.59 -14.37 1.18
CA GLU A 216 -10.33 -15.50 0.60
C GLU A 216 -11.25 -15.02 -0.53
N HIS A 217 -11.68 -13.76 -0.47
CA HIS A 217 -12.53 -13.08 -1.44
C HIS A 217 -12.03 -11.65 -1.72
N PRO A 218 -12.39 -11.03 -2.85
CA PRO A 218 -12.14 -9.61 -3.08
C PRO A 218 -12.68 -8.78 -1.90
N MET A 219 -11.90 -7.81 -1.43
CA MET A 219 -12.26 -6.97 -0.28
C MET A 219 -13.67 -6.41 -0.45
N GLN A 220 -14.52 -6.60 0.57
CA GLN A 220 -15.85 -6.01 0.57
C GLN A 220 -15.78 -4.47 0.48
N PRO A 221 -16.77 -3.83 -0.17
CA PRO A 221 -16.84 -2.36 -0.23
C PRO A 221 -16.78 -1.74 1.17
N THR A 222 -16.08 -0.61 1.28
CA THR A 222 -15.92 0.09 2.56
C THR A 222 -17.26 0.47 3.16
N LEU A 223 -17.50 0.07 4.42
CA LEU A 223 -18.64 0.51 5.21
C LEU A 223 -18.36 1.90 5.77
N THR A 224 -19.15 2.89 5.36
CA THR A 224 -19.07 4.24 5.93
C THR A 224 -20.18 4.43 6.95
N ILE A 225 -19.82 4.73 8.19
CA ILE A 225 -20.74 5.10 9.27
C ILE A 225 -20.75 6.63 9.35
N PRO A 226 -21.80 7.30 8.85
CA PRO A 226 -21.87 8.75 8.91
C PRO A 226 -22.21 9.22 10.34
N LYS A 227 -21.67 10.37 10.76
CA LYS A 227 -22.27 11.14 11.86
C LYS A 227 -23.51 11.85 11.32
N ALA A 228 -24.66 11.19 11.46
CA ALA A 228 -25.96 11.75 11.12
C ALA A 228 -26.75 12.02 12.40
N VAL A 229 -27.20 13.26 12.57
CA VAL A 229 -28.07 13.65 13.69
C VAL A 229 -29.52 13.49 13.25
N TYR A 230 -30.35 12.93 14.12
CA TYR A 230 -31.77 12.70 13.86
C TYR A 230 -32.66 13.46 14.86
N PRO A 231 -32.82 14.80 14.71
CA PRO A 231 -33.58 15.62 15.67
C PRO A 231 -35.05 15.24 15.81
N ARG A 232 -35.62 14.57 14.80
CA ARG A 232 -37.02 14.13 14.75
C ARG A 232 -37.21 12.64 15.05
N GLY A 233 -36.20 11.99 15.61
CA GLY A 233 -36.19 10.55 15.86
C GLY A 233 -35.42 9.77 14.78
N TRP A 234 -34.88 8.63 15.19
CA TRP A 234 -34.08 7.73 14.35
C TRP A 234 -34.96 7.05 13.28
N PRO A 235 -34.38 6.64 12.14
CA PRO A 235 -35.12 5.93 11.11
C PRO A 235 -35.73 4.62 11.62
N ASP A 236 -36.90 4.27 11.08
CA ASP A 236 -37.59 3.00 11.32
C ASP A 236 -38.10 2.44 9.97
N PRO A 237 -37.61 1.28 9.50
CA PRO A 237 -36.64 0.40 10.17
C PRO A 237 -35.23 1.00 10.19
N PRO A 238 -34.42 0.68 11.22
CA PRO A 238 -33.07 1.22 11.33
C PRO A 238 -32.07 0.49 10.40
N GLY A 239 -31.20 1.27 9.76
CA GLY A 239 -30.09 0.84 8.91
C GLY A 239 -28.73 0.96 9.58
N VAL A 240 -27.72 1.46 8.83
CA VAL A 240 -26.31 1.57 9.29
C VAL A 240 -26.13 2.52 10.49
N GLU A 241 -27.06 3.43 10.69
CA GLU A 241 -27.05 4.42 11.77
C GLU A 241 -27.05 3.80 13.17
N VAL A 242 -27.49 2.54 13.33
CA VAL A 242 -27.37 1.79 14.60
C VAL A 242 -25.93 1.64 15.06
N LEU A 243 -24.96 1.74 14.14
CA LEU A 243 -23.53 1.61 14.43
C LEU A 243 -22.93 2.91 15.00
N GLN A 244 -23.63 4.04 14.93
CA GLN A 244 -23.16 5.30 15.52
C GLN A 244 -23.04 5.21 17.04
N ASN A 245 -22.02 5.84 17.62
CA ASN A 245 -21.83 5.83 19.08
C ASN A 245 -22.95 6.54 19.84
N ASP A 246 -23.65 7.47 19.18
CA ASP A 246 -24.78 8.22 19.75
C ASP A 246 -26.14 7.54 19.52
N TYR A 247 -26.17 6.41 18.79
CA TYR A 247 -27.41 5.64 18.67
C TYR A 247 -27.88 5.20 20.07
N PRO A 248 -29.18 5.32 20.40
CA PRO A 248 -29.74 5.08 21.73
C PRO A 248 -29.85 3.58 22.05
N ALA A 249 -28.69 2.92 22.10
CA ALA A 249 -28.52 1.56 22.57
C ALA A 249 -27.95 1.62 23.99
N ALA A 250 -28.83 1.49 24.98
CA ALA A 250 -28.43 1.59 26.38
C ALA A 250 -27.38 0.52 26.73
N ILE A 251 -26.28 0.92 27.35
CA ILE A 251 -25.19 0.01 27.75
C ILE A 251 -24.99 0.02 29.25
N THR A 252 -24.76 -1.15 29.82
CA THR A 252 -24.38 -1.31 31.22
C THR A 252 -22.89 -1.60 31.33
N VAL A 253 -22.18 -0.80 32.12
CA VAL A 253 -20.73 -0.92 32.35
C VAL A 253 -20.47 -0.77 33.85
N GLY A 254 -19.96 -1.83 34.48
CA GLY A 254 -19.88 -1.91 35.94
C GLY A 254 -21.29 -1.88 36.54
N ALA A 255 -21.51 -0.97 37.49
CA ALA A 255 -22.82 -0.77 38.13
C ALA A 255 -23.68 0.32 37.46
N SER A 256 -23.18 0.98 36.42
CA SER A 256 -23.84 2.14 35.80
C SER A 256 -24.43 1.77 34.43
N SER A 257 -25.60 2.32 34.14
CA SER A 257 -26.26 2.23 32.83
C SER A 257 -26.24 3.60 32.15
N TYR A 258 -25.94 3.61 30.86
CA TYR A 258 -25.82 4.82 30.05
C TYR A 258 -26.71 4.71 28.81
N PRO A 259 -27.36 5.80 28.36
CA PRO A 259 -28.24 5.78 27.18
C PRO A 259 -27.54 5.38 25.87
N SER A 260 -26.23 5.60 25.76
CA SER A 260 -25.42 5.26 24.59
C SER A 260 -23.92 5.24 24.94
N VAL A 261 -23.09 4.81 23.98
CA VAL A 261 -21.63 4.87 24.09
C VAL A 261 -21.13 6.30 24.29
N THR A 262 -21.72 7.28 23.58
CA THR A 262 -21.35 8.70 23.72
C THR A 262 -21.52 9.20 25.15
N HIS A 263 -22.65 8.86 25.80
CA HIS A 263 -22.91 9.26 27.18
C HIS A 263 -21.91 8.62 28.15
N ALA A 264 -21.68 7.31 28.03
CA ALA A 264 -20.73 6.60 28.87
C ALA A 264 -19.30 7.15 28.71
N TYR A 265 -18.85 7.36 27.48
CA TYR A 265 -17.50 7.86 27.19
C TYR A 265 -17.25 9.22 27.83
N TRP A 266 -18.19 10.15 27.66
CA TRP A 266 -18.06 11.48 28.23
C TRP A 266 -18.22 11.50 29.75
N ALA A 267 -19.15 10.73 30.32
CA ALA A 267 -19.32 10.64 31.77
C ALA A 267 -18.06 10.06 32.44
N LEU A 268 -17.48 9.00 31.88
CA LEU A 268 -16.25 8.38 32.40
C LEU A 268 -15.00 9.25 32.21
N SER A 269 -15.03 10.23 31.31
CA SER A 269 -13.88 11.10 31.05
C SER A 269 -13.60 12.14 32.15
N THR A 270 -14.52 12.31 33.12
CA THR A 270 -14.37 13.24 34.27
C THR A 270 -14.13 12.45 35.57
N PRO A 271 -13.29 12.95 36.48
CA PRO A 271 -13.14 12.38 37.82
C PRO A 271 -14.26 12.85 38.78
N ASP A 272 -14.96 13.94 38.47
CA ASP A 272 -15.97 14.55 39.33
C ASP A 272 -17.33 13.82 39.18
N PRO A 273 -17.87 13.22 40.27
CA PRO A 273 -19.15 12.52 40.25
C PRO A 273 -20.34 13.40 39.83
N HIS A 274 -20.35 14.68 40.19
CA HIS A 274 -21.45 15.58 39.85
C HIS A 274 -21.50 15.85 38.35
N TRP A 275 -20.34 16.04 37.72
CA TRP A 275 -20.24 16.15 36.27
C TRP A 275 -20.53 14.83 35.58
N HIS A 276 -20.06 13.71 36.14
CA HIS A 276 -20.36 12.38 35.62
C HIS A 276 -21.88 12.16 35.52
N ASP A 277 -22.61 12.39 36.61
CA ASP A 277 -24.05 12.12 36.67
C ASP A 277 -24.84 13.05 35.75
N GLN A 278 -24.46 14.32 35.65
CA GLN A 278 -25.09 15.27 34.71
C GLN A 278 -24.87 14.85 33.24
N ILE A 279 -23.66 14.43 32.88
CA ILE A 279 -23.36 13.97 31.53
C ILE A 279 -24.10 12.66 31.22
N ALA A 280 -24.15 11.74 32.17
CA ALA A 280 -24.84 10.46 32.03
C ALA A 280 -26.36 10.63 31.87
N ALA A 281 -26.94 11.63 32.54
CA ALA A 281 -28.37 11.95 32.49
C ALA A 281 -28.77 12.90 31.35
N ALA A 282 -27.82 13.31 30.48
CA ALA A 282 -28.12 14.22 29.38
C ALA A 282 -29.18 13.63 28.42
N PRO A 283 -30.07 14.46 27.83
CA PRO A 283 -31.12 13.94 26.95
C PRO A 283 -30.62 13.37 25.62
N ARG A 284 -29.51 13.90 25.10
CA ARG A 284 -28.92 13.54 23.80
C ARG A 284 -27.40 13.51 23.94
N GLY A 285 -26.69 12.72 23.14
CA GLY A 285 -25.23 12.69 23.26
C GLY A 285 -24.56 13.97 22.78
N TYR A 286 -25.23 14.76 21.93
CA TYR A 286 -24.82 16.15 21.70
C TYR A 286 -24.75 16.96 23.01
N ASP A 287 -25.77 16.85 23.86
CA ASP A 287 -25.83 17.56 25.15
C ASP A 287 -24.78 16.99 26.12
N ALA A 288 -24.58 15.66 26.13
CA ALA A 288 -23.52 15.00 26.89
C ALA A 288 -22.12 15.53 26.50
N GLY A 289 -21.85 15.66 25.20
CA GLY A 289 -20.60 16.23 24.68
C GLY A 289 -20.41 17.70 25.07
N LYS A 290 -21.48 18.51 25.00
CA LYS A 290 -21.44 19.92 25.39
C LYS A 290 -21.20 20.13 26.88
N LEU A 291 -21.77 19.28 27.74
CA LEU A 291 -21.47 19.26 29.16
C LEU A 291 -20.01 18.81 29.41
N ALA A 292 -19.53 17.83 28.65
CA ALA A 292 -18.15 17.36 28.76
C ALA A 292 -17.11 18.40 28.35
N GLU A 293 -17.41 19.32 27.43
CA GLU A 293 -16.51 20.44 27.11
C GLU A 293 -16.21 21.33 28.35
N GLN A 294 -17.14 21.39 29.31
CA GLN A 294 -17.03 22.24 30.50
C GLN A 294 -16.46 21.49 31.72
N ALA A 295 -16.64 20.17 31.77
CA ALA A 295 -16.21 19.36 32.89
C ALA A 295 -14.67 19.15 32.92
N PRO A 296 -14.07 19.00 34.12
CA PRO A 296 -12.66 18.67 34.27
C PRO A 296 -12.37 17.27 33.69
N ARG A 297 -11.21 17.10 33.04
CA ARG A 297 -10.78 15.79 32.52
C ARG A 297 -9.98 15.01 33.56
N ARG A 298 -10.10 13.67 33.50
CA ARG A 298 -9.20 12.78 34.25
C ARG A 298 -7.76 12.99 33.82
N ALA A 299 -6.83 12.84 34.76
CA ALA A 299 -5.41 12.75 34.45
C ALA A 299 -5.17 11.62 33.44
N ASP A 300 -4.27 11.86 32.48
CA ASP A 300 -3.88 10.89 31.44
C ASP A 300 -5.03 10.36 30.56
N TRP A 301 -6.16 11.06 30.51
CA TRP A 301 -7.32 10.64 29.70
C TRP A 301 -6.96 10.39 28.23
N ALA A 302 -6.07 11.19 27.65
CA ALA A 302 -5.64 11.01 26.27
C ALA A 302 -4.96 9.66 26.01
N LEU A 303 -4.29 9.08 27.02
CA LEU A 303 -3.66 7.76 26.97
C LEU A 303 -4.69 6.64 27.19
N ALA A 304 -5.65 6.86 28.10
CA ALA A 304 -6.64 5.86 28.48
C ALA A 304 -7.87 5.77 27.56
N ARG A 305 -8.21 6.85 26.85
CA ARG A 305 -9.48 6.98 26.09
C ARG A 305 -9.73 5.86 25.08
N LEU A 306 -8.68 5.31 24.47
CA LEU A 306 -8.79 4.22 23.51
C LEU A 306 -9.30 2.95 24.18
N ALA A 307 -8.67 2.57 25.30
CA ALA A 307 -9.08 1.39 26.08
C ALA A 307 -10.50 1.54 26.63
N VAL A 308 -10.86 2.73 27.12
CA VAL A 308 -12.25 2.99 27.56
C VAL A 308 -13.23 2.82 26.41
N MET A 309 -12.97 3.43 25.26
CA MET A 309 -13.84 3.30 24.08
C MET A 309 -13.97 1.83 23.64
N THR A 310 -12.89 1.05 23.65
CA THR A 310 -12.93 -0.39 23.34
C THR A 310 -13.91 -1.13 24.23
N ILE A 311 -13.87 -0.89 25.55
CA ILE A 311 -14.78 -1.54 26.52
C ILE A 311 -16.23 -1.14 26.26
N LEU A 312 -16.50 0.14 26.00
CA LEU A 312 -17.86 0.66 25.76
C LEU A 312 -18.46 0.09 24.46
N LEU A 313 -17.66 0.02 23.40
CA LEU A 313 -18.10 -0.57 22.14
C LEU A 313 -18.35 -2.08 22.31
N ARG A 314 -17.46 -2.82 22.98
CA ARG A 314 -17.71 -4.24 23.31
C ARG A 314 -19.03 -4.39 24.08
N ALA A 315 -19.29 -3.57 25.08
CA ALA A 315 -20.55 -3.58 25.83
C ALA A 315 -21.76 -3.37 24.89
N LYS A 316 -21.71 -2.38 23.99
CA LYS A 316 -22.78 -2.13 23.01
C LYS A 316 -23.06 -3.37 22.15
N TYR A 317 -22.05 -3.93 21.50
CA TYR A 317 -22.29 -5.01 20.54
C TYR A 317 -22.56 -6.36 21.20
N THR A 318 -22.07 -6.60 22.42
CA THR A 318 -22.41 -7.81 23.19
C THR A 318 -23.80 -7.77 23.81
N GLN A 319 -24.29 -6.58 24.19
CA GLN A 319 -25.60 -6.42 24.82
C GLN A 319 -26.73 -6.24 23.80
N HIS A 320 -26.42 -5.92 22.53
CA HIS A 320 -27.42 -5.65 21.49
C HIS A 320 -27.20 -6.51 20.24
N THR A 321 -27.69 -7.76 20.27
CA THR A 321 -27.44 -8.75 19.20
C THR A 321 -27.86 -8.27 17.81
N GLN A 322 -28.99 -7.56 17.65
CA GLN A 322 -29.43 -7.06 16.34
C GLN A 322 -28.45 -6.03 15.76
N ILE A 323 -27.89 -5.16 16.61
CA ILE A 323 -26.88 -4.17 16.20
C ILE A 323 -25.56 -4.86 15.84
N ALA A 324 -25.19 -5.92 16.59
CA ALA A 324 -24.04 -6.76 16.25
C ALA A 324 -24.19 -7.44 14.88
N GLN A 325 -25.40 -7.91 14.54
CA GLN A 325 -25.67 -8.48 13.22
C GLN A 325 -25.48 -7.44 12.10
N THR A 326 -25.87 -6.18 12.31
CA THR A 326 -25.60 -5.09 11.35
C THR A 326 -24.09 -4.89 11.12
N LEU A 327 -23.28 -5.01 12.18
CA LEU A 327 -21.82 -4.92 12.06
C LEU A 327 -21.23 -6.15 11.37
N LEU A 328 -21.67 -7.36 11.72
CA LEU A 328 -21.23 -8.61 11.11
C LEU A 328 -21.57 -8.70 9.62
N ALA A 329 -22.72 -8.18 9.21
CA ALA A 329 -23.14 -8.12 7.81
C ALA A 329 -22.16 -7.35 6.90
N SER A 330 -21.26 -6.55 7.47
CA SER A 330 -20.19 -5.88 6.71
C SER A 330 -19.06 -6.80 6.25
N GLY A 331 -19.08 -8.09 6.62
CA GLY A 331 -18.07 -9.05 6.17
C GLY A 331 -16.68 -8.63 6.63
N ASP A 332 -15.69 -8.62 5.74
CA ASP A 332 -14.33 -8.15 5.99
C ASP A 332 -14.10 -6.67 5.61
N ALA A 333 -15.17 -5.93 5.33
CA ALA A 333 -15.08 -4.55 4.87
C ALA A 333 -14.28 -3.67 5.84
N ARG A 334 -13.52 -2.74 5.24
CA ARG A 334 -12.96 -1.60 5.98
C ARG A 334 -14.11 -0.76 6.53
N VAL A 335 -14.01 -0.37 7.79
CA VAL A 335 -15.00 0.49 8.45
C VAL A 335 -14.44 1.91 8.57
N ILE A 336 -15.13 2.87 7.95
CA ILE A 336 -14.83 4.29 8.07
C ILE A 336 -15.87 4.93 8.98
N TYR A 337 -15.43 5.53 10.07
CA TYR A 337 -16.27 6.32 10.94
C TYR A 337 -16.06 7.81 10.62
N VAL A 338 -17.14 8.49 10.24
CA VAL A 338 -17.11 9.93 9.96
C VAL A 338 -17.64 10.68 11.17
N ASP A 339 -16.88 11.66 11.64
CA ASP A 339 -17.22 12.59 12.72
C ASP A 339 -16.62 13.95 12.36
N PHE A 340 -17.31 15.02 12.71
CA PHE A 340 -16.93 16.40 12.38
C PHE A 340 -15.84 16.96 13.30
N ASP A 341 -15.61 16.35 14.47
CA ASP A 341 -14.93 17.05 15.58
C ASP A 341 -13.64 16.36 16.09
N SER A 342 -13.21 15.22 15.52
CA SER A 342 -12.03 14.50 16.01
C SER A 342 -11.24 13.74 14.94
N ALA A 343 -10.12 14.32 14.51
CA ALA A 343 -9.14 13.62 13.67
C ALA A 343 -8.61 12.33 14.32
N TYR A 344 -8.69 12.19 15.64
CA TYR A 344 -8.29 10.95 16.31
C TYR A 344 -9.32 9.82 16.09
N TRP A 345 -10.61 10.13 16.25
CA TRP A 345 -11.67 9.11 16.26
C TRP A 345 -12.22 8.79 14.86
N SER A 346 -12.28 9.79 13.98
CA SER A 346 -12.89 9.68 12.65
C SER A 346 -11.89 9.92 11.52
N VAL A 347 -12.40 9.89 10.29
CA VAL A 347 -11.77 10.45 9.09
C VAL A 347 -12.14 11.93 8.92
N GLY A 348 -11.29 12.70 8.22
CA GLY A 348 -11.60 14.12 7.91
C GLY A 348 -10.40 15.05 7.72
N SER A 349 -9.17 14.57 7.92
CA SER A 349 -7.94 15.31 7.63
C SER A 349 -6.81 14.34 7.25
N GLU A 350 -5.71 14.85 6.66
CA GLU A 350 -4.53 14.02 6.31
C GLU A 350 -3.91 13.30 7.51
N ARG A 351 -4.17 13.79 8.74
CA ARG A 351 -3.68 13.21 10.00
C ARG A 351 -4.73 12.33 10.70
N ALA A 352 -5.87 12.09 10.06
CA ALA A 352 -6.96 11.39 10.70
C ALA A 352 -6.69 9.89 10.88
N THR A 353 -6.92 9.34 12.07
CA THR A 353 -6.54 7.95 12.41
C THR A 353 -7.69 6.95 12.35
N ASN A 354 -8.96 7.40 12.33
CA ASN A 354 -10.15 6.53 12.25
C ASN A 354 -10.17 5.43 13.33
N TRP A 355 -9.83 5.76 14.59
CA TRP A 355 -9.75 4.75 15.65
C TRP A 355 -11.08 4.05 15.93
N ILE A 356 -12.23 4.71 15.76
CA ILE A 356 -13.52 4.04 15.94
C ILE A 356 -13.69 2.94 14.88
N GLY A 357 -13.46 3.25 13.60
CA GLY A 357 -13.57 2.25 12.53
C GLY A 357 -12.69 1.02 12.78
N ARG A 358 -11.43 1.25 13.19
CA ARG A 358 -10.49 0.17 13.56
C ARG A 358 -10.97 -0.67 14.75
N LEU A 359 -11.52 -0.02 15.79
CA LEU A 359 -12.08 -0.74 16.94
C LEU A 359 -13.31 -1.56 16.54
N LEU A 360 -14.16 -1.05 15.65
CA LEU A 360 -15.30 -1.78 15.13
C LEU A 360 -14.88 -3.00 14.30
N GLU A 361 -13.78 -2.91 13.53
CA GLU A 361 -13.20 -4.05 12.83
C GLU A 361 -12.71 -5.14 13.81
N VAL A 362 -12.05 -4.73 14.91
CA VAL A 362 -11.65 -5.67 15.98
C VAL A 362 -12.87 -6.33 16.62
N ILE A 363 -13.88 -5.55 17.00
CA ILE A 363 -15.10 -6.08 17.63
C ILE A 363 -15.87 -6.98 16.68
N ARG A 364 -15.98 -6.61 15.39
CA ARG A 364 -16.55 -7.47 14.35
C ARG A 364 -15.83 -8.81 14.29
N SER A 365 -14.49 -8.79 14.34
CA SER A 365 -13.69 -10.02 14.35
C SER A 365 -13.91 -10.86 15.62
N GLU A 366 -14.04 -10.21 16.79
CA GLU A 366 -14.36 -10.90 18.05
C GLU A 366 -15.73 -11.58 17.99
N LEU A 367 -16.74 -10.89 17.45
CA LEU A 367 -18.08 -11.42 17.26
C LEU A 367 -18.10 -12.59 16.26
N ALA A 368 -17.41 -12.44 15.13
CA ALA A 368 -17.32 -13.48 14.10
C ALA A 368 -16.62 -14.74 14.62
N ALA A 369 -15.54 -14.58 15.40
CA ALA A 369 -14.88 -15.70 16.07
C ALA A 369 -15.84 -16.42 17.03
N ALA A 370 -16.63 -15.67 17.81
CA ALA A 370 -17.62 -16.24 18.71
C ALA A 370 -18.72 -17.01 17.96
N GLU A 371 -19.25 -16.47 16.84
CA GLU A 371 -20.24 -17.17 16.01
C GLU A 371 -19.68 -18.42 15.32
N ALA A 372 -18.42 -18.38 14.89
CA ALA A 372 -17.73 -19.52 14.30
C ALA A 372 -17.23 -20.56 15.33
N GLY A 373 -17.40 -20.30 16.62
CA GLY A 373 -16.87 -21.16 17.69
C GLY A 373 -15.35 -21.20 17.77
N ILE A 374 -14.66 -20.18 17.24
CA ILE A 374 -13.20 -20.05 17.29
C ILE A 374 -12.84 -19.46 18.66
N PRO A 375 -12.13 -20.21 19.53
CA PRO A 375 -11.80 -19.74 20.86
C PRO A 375 -10.76 -18.60 20.79
N LEU A 376 -11.09 -17.45 21.37
CA LEU A 376 -10.12 -16.38 21.57
C LEU A 376 -9.19 -16.74 22.75
N PRO A 377 -7.87 -16.54 22.63
CA PRO A 377 -6.94 -16.84 23.72
C PRO A 377 -7.29 -16.07 24.99
N ALA A 378 -7.43 -16.77 26.12
CA ALA A 378 -7.64 -16.13 27.41
C ALA A 378 -6.33 -15.49 27.91
N ILE A 379 -6.40 -14.23 28.33
CA ILE A 379 -5.30 -13.60 29.06
C ILE A 379 -5.45 -14.01 30.53
N HIS A 380 -4.67 -14.98 30.99
CA HIS A 380 -4.58 -15.28 32.41
C HIS A 380 -3.94 -14.09 33.13
N ALA A 381 -4.73 -13.37 33.94
CA ALA A 381 -4.20 -12.39 34.87
C ALA A 381 -3.46 -13.14 35.99
N ASN A 382 -2.13 -13.12 35.96
CA ASN A 382 -1.33 -13.51 37.11
C ASN A 382 -1.59 -12.50 38.24
N GLY A 383 -2.32 -12.91 39.28
CA GLY A 383 -2.49 -12.09 40.49
C GLY A 383 -3.54 -12.59 41.48
N SER A 384 -3.12 -13.49 42.37
CA SER A 384 -3.65 -13.73 43.73
C SER A 384 -5.07 -14.30 43.91
N SER A 385 -5.15 -15.58 44.30
CA SER A 385 -5.56 -15.94 45.67
C SER A 385 -5.63 -17.46 45.89
N GLY A 386 -5.07 -17.93 47.01
CA GLY A 386 -5.68 -18.99 47.82
C GLY A 386 -5.31 -20.43 47.49
N SER A 387 -4.41 -21.00 48.30
CA SER A 387 -4.26 -22.45 48.48
C SER A 387 -5.60 -23.15 48.76
N PRO A 388 -5.73 -24.42 48.37
CA PRO A 388 -6.48 -25.39 49.16
C PRO A 388 -5.50 -26.43 49.68
N GLY A 389 -5.16 -26.33 50.96
CA GLY A 389 -4.67 -27.49 51.70
C GLY A 389 -5.88 -28.31 52.13
N THR A 390 -6.04 -29.54 51.64
CA THR A 390 -6.65 -30.65 52.38
C THR A 390 -6.20 -31.98 51.77
N GLN A 391 -6.16 -32.99 52.64
CA GLN A 391 -5.37 -34.23 52.63
C GLN A 391 -5.89 -35.38 51.73
N GLY A 392 -4.93 -36.20 51.28
CA GLY A 392 -4.96 -37.68 51.27
C GLY A 392 -5.40 -38.40 49.99
N PRO A 393 -5.10 -39.71 49.79
CA PRO A 393 -4.25 -40.60 50.59
C PRO A 393 -3.11 -41.30 49.80
N THR A 394 -2.26 -41.97 50.57
CA THR A 394 -1.16 -42.88 50.22
C THR A 394 -1.56 -44.04 49.31
N CYS A 395 -0.70 -44.38 48.34
CA CYS A 395 -0.67 -45.69 47.69
C CYS A 395 0.74 -46.29 47.83
N GLU A 396 0.82 -47.38 48.60
CA GLU A 396 1.91 -48.35 48.59
C GLU A 396 1.92 -49.19 47.30
N ASP A 397 3.12 -49.65 46.98
CA ASP A 397 3.50 -50.91 46.34
C ASP A 397 3.07 -51.28 44.92
N GLY A 398 4.10 -51.65 44.12
CA GLY A 398 3.93 -52.53 42.98
C GLY A 398 4.99 -52.42 41.89
N ALA A 399 6.25 -52.75 42.18
CA ALA A 399 7.26 -53.05 41.15
C ALA A 399 7.15 -54.52 40.70
N PRO A 400 7.34 -54.81 39.40
CA PRO A 400 8.46 -55.68 38.99
C PRO A 400 9.15 -55.11 37.73
N GLY A 401 10.47 -54.99 37.64
CA GLY A 401 11.46 -56.07 37.54
C GLY A 401 11.90 -56.23 36.06
N PRO A 402 13.17 -55.97 35.68
CA PRO A 402 13.58 -55.91 34.28
C PRO A 402 14.18 -57.24 33.77
N SER A 403 13.82 -57.62 32.55
CA SER A 403 14.54 -58.56 31.67
C SER A 403 14.22 -58.11 30.24
N GLY A 404 15.10 -58.08 29.24
CA GLY A 404 16.37 -58.74 28.99
C GLY A 404 16.38 -58.98 27.47
N SER A 405 17.38 -58.45 26.78
CA SER A 405 17.58 -58.46 25.32
C SER A 405 17.58 -59.88 24.69
N PRO A 406 17.57 -60.02 23.35
CA PRO A 406 18.70 -59.61 22.49
C PRO A 406 18.44 -58.39 21.61
#